data_AF-A0A1C7I606-F1
#
_entry.id   AF-A0A1C7I606-F1
#
_cell.length_a   1.000
_cell.length_b   1.000
_cell.length_c   1.000
_cell.angle_alpha   90.00
_cell.angle_beta   90.00
_cell.angle_gamma   90.00
#
_symmetry.space_group_name_H-M   'P 1'
#
loop_
_entity.id
_entity.type
_entity.pdbx_description
1 polymer ?
#
loop_
_entity_poly.entity_id
_entity_poly.type
_entity_poly.pdbx_seq_one_letter_code
_entity_poly.pdbx_strand_id
1 'polypeptide(L)'
;MSNKLVKPNSQIANRNEEELIINTGTKKYVIKDEHRRPMGEFFWNPSDTGILSRYNDVVTFFNNLDLKEGEDAEKFIVDADKGIVEKMSYLLNEDTSTSLFSKVAPLSMLANGNVYAFEVLEQIASLVEKESKIRVNRANTRVNKYTRKYHN
;
A
#
# COMPACT_ATOMS: atom_id res chain seq x y z
N MET A 1 -46.82 -26.18 10.97
CA MET A 1 -45.86 -25.14 11.40
C MET A 1 -45.23 -25.65 12.69
N SER A 2 -43.93 -25.91 12.83
CA SER A 2 -42.76 -25.17 12.35
C SER A 2 -41.60 -26.10 12.02
N ASN A 3 -41.02 -25.91 10.84
CA ASN A 3 -39.68 -26.38 10.52
C ASN A 3 -38.68 -25.63 11.40
N LYS A 4 -37.98 -26.33 12.29
CA LYS A 4 -36.73 -25.84 12.86
C LYS A 4 -35.63 -26.04 11.82
N LEU A 5 -35.27 -24.97 11.14
CA LEU A 5 -34.09 -24.87 10.30
C LEU A 5 -32.85 -25.25 11.13
N VAL A 6 -32.27 -26.42 10.82
CA VAL A 6 -30.93 -26.79 11.26
C VAL A 6 -29.96 -25.84 10.54
N LYS A 7 -29.26 -24.98 11.28
CA LYS A 7 -28.11 -24.26 10.74
C LYS A 7 -27.01 -25.29 10.47
N PRO A 8 -26.44 -25.38 9.26
CA PRO A 8 -25.26 -26.20 9.07
C PRO A 8 -24.11 -25.59 9.89
N ASN A 9 -23.57 -26.39 10.81
CA ASN A 9 -22.31 -26.13 11.48
C ASN A 9 -21.19 -26.14 10.41
N SER A 10 -20.94 -25.01 9.77
CA SER A 10 -19.76 -24.82 8.93
C SER A 10 -18.58 -24.51 9.85
N GLN A 11 -18.07 -25.53 10.53
CA GLN A 11 -16.76 -25.54 11.18
C GLN A 11 -16.43 -26.98 11.56
N ILE A 12 -16.07 -27.78 10.57
CA ILE A 12 -15.19 -28.92 10.80
C ILE A 12 -13.81 -28.27 11.01
N ALA A 13 -13.50 -27.90 12.24
CA ALA A 13 -12.17 -27.48 12.61
C ALA A 13 -11.21 -28.66 12.36
N ASN A 14 -10.23 -28.48 11.49
CA ASN A 14 -9.08 -29.37 11.40
C ASN A 14 -8.41 -29.40 12.77
N ARG A 15 -8.47 -30.54 13.46
CA ARG A 15 -8.05 -30.66 14.88
C ARG A 15 -6.52 -30.60 15.10
N ASN A 16 -5.74 -30.18 14.11
CA ASN A 16 -4.27 -30.18 14.13
C ASN A 16 -3.66 -28.82 13.73
N GLU A 17 -4.43 -27.72 13.77
CA GLU A 17 -3.93 -26.37 13.46
C GLU A 17 -3.76 -25.57 14.76
N GLU A 18 -2.54 -25.10 15.04
CA GLU A 18 -2.25 -24.16 16.12
C GLU A 18 -2.09 -22.74 15.55
N GLU A 19 -2.82 -21.77 16.08
CA GLU A 19 -2.74 -20.37 15.65
C GLU A 19 -1.58 -19.63 16.33
N LEU A 20 -0.74 -18.97 15.52
CA LEU A 20 0.28 -18.03 15.98
C LEU A 20 -0.11 -16.59 15.63
N ILE A 21 -0.34 -15.75 16.64
CA ILE A 21 -0.69 -14.33 16.46
C ILE A 21 0.58 -13.47 16.55
N ILE A 22 0.91 -12.77 15.45
CA ILE A 22 2.09 -11.91 15.35
C ILE A 22 1.65 -10.44 15.27
N ASN A 23 2.22 -9.58 16.13
CA ASN A 23 2.06 -8.13 16.00
C ASN A 23 3.04 -7.60 14.94
N THR A 24 2.51 -7.28 13.76
CA THR A 24 3.29 -6.77 12.62
C THR A 24 3.57 -5.27 12.70
N GLY A 25 2.99 -4.55 13.67
CA GLY A 25 3.11 -3.09 13.79
C GLY A 25 2.42 -2.31 12.66
N THR A 26 1.53 -2.96 11.89
CA THR A 26 0.80 -2.32 10.80
C THR A 26 -0.19 -1.28 11.31
N LYS A 27 -0.34 -0.20 10.55
CA LYS A 27 -1.42 0.77 10.69
C LYS A 27 -2.35 0.65 9.49
N LYS A 28 -3.63 0.91 9.71
CA LYS A 28 -4.63 1.06 8.65
C LYS A 28 -4.56 2.48 8.07
N TYR A 29 -4.50 2.56 6.74
CA TYR A 29 -4.59 3.81 5.99
C TYR A 29 -5.85 3.77 5.13
N VAL A 30 -6.70 4.78 5.26
CA VAL A 30 -7.95 4.89 4.48
C VAL A 30 -7.71 5.81 3.30
N ILE A 31 -7.99 5.32 2.10
CA ILE A 31 -7.85 6.04 0.84
C ILE A 31 -9.19 6.71 0.52
N LYS A 32 -9.11 7.99 0.18
CA LYS A 32 -10.26 8.81 -0.19
C LYS A 32 -9.93 9.60 -1.44
N ASP A 33 -10.96 9.88 -2.22
CA ASP A 33 -10.84 10.81 -3.34
C ASP A 33 -10.80 12.28 -2.88
N GLU A 34 -10.64 13.20 -3.83
CA GLU A 34 -10.62 14.65 -3.62
C GLU A 34 -11.88 15.19 -2.95
N HIS A 35 -13.01 14.47 -3.08
CA HIS A 35 -14.28 14.78 -2.44
C HIS A 35 -14.47 14.09 -1.07
N ARG A 36 -13.40 13.48 -0.53
CA ARG A 36 -13.36 12.74 0.74
C ARG A 36 -14.25 11.49 0.77
N ARG A 37 -14.66 10.96 -0.38
CA ARG A 37 -15.43 9.72 -0.48
C ARG A 37 -14.47 8.52 -0.36
N PRO A 38 -14.82 7.46 0.38
CA PRO A 38 -13.97 6.28 0.51
C PRO A 38 -13.69 5.61 -0.85
N MET A 39 -12.44 5.25 -1.10
CA MET A 39 -12.01 4.48 -2.27
C MET A 39 -11.50 3.09 -1.90
N GLY A 40 -10.78 2.98 -0.79
CA GLY A 40 -10.20 1.74 -0.32
C GLY A 40 -9.41 1.93 0.96
N GLU A 41 -8.68 0.90 1.35
CA GLU A 41 -7.78 0.92 2.50
C GLU A 41 -6.60 -0.02 2.26
N PHE A 42 -5.50 0.23 2.97
CA PHE A 42 -4.36 -0.68 3.01
C PHE A 42 -3.72 -0.68 4.40
N PHE A 43 -2.94 -1.72 4.69
CA PHE A 43 -2.26 -1.94 5.95
C PHE A 43 -0.76 -1.92 5.75
N TRP A 44 -0.09 -0.97 6.39
CA TRP A 44 1.36 -0.85 6.25
C TRP A 44 2.01 -0.61 7.60
N ASN A 45 3.13 -1.29 7.87
CA ASN A 45 3.97 -1.02 9.02
C ASN A 45 4.86 0.17 8.69
N PRO A 46 4.68 1.34 9.32
CA PRO A 46 5.51 2.48 8.98
C PRO A 46 6.99 2.31 9.36
N SER A 47 7.34 1.23 10.07
CA SER A 47 8.70 0.86 10.51
C SER A 47 9.38 -0.08 9.53
N ASP A 48 8.69 -0.47 8.46
CA ASP A 48 9.20 -1.38 7.45
C ASP A 48 10.47 -0.80 6.81
N THR A 49 11.62 -1.37 7.15
CA THR A 49 12.91 -0.95 6.63
C THR A 49 13.10 -1.33 5.16
N GLY A 50 12.30 -2.27 4.65
CA GLY A 50 12.32 -2.68 3.25
C GLY A 50 11.60 -1.70 2.31
N ILE A 51 10.77 -0.78 2.84
CA ILE A 51 9.96 0.13 2.01
C ILE A 51 10.80 0.98 1.05
N LEU A 52 12.01 1.40 1.46
CA LEU A 52 12.87 2.24 0.64
C LEU A 52 13.42 1.48 -0.57
N SER A 53 13.82 0.22 -0.39
CA SER A 53 14.26 -0.63 -1.49
C SER A 53 13.12 -0.86 -2.48
N ARG A 54 11.93 -1.23 -1.97
CA ARG A 54 10.77 -1.47 -2.83
C ARG A 54 10.35 -0.21 -3.57
N TYR A 55 10.38 0.95 -2.91
CA TYR A 55 10.08 2.23 -3.53
C TYR A 55 11.05 2.54 -4.69
N ASN A 56 12.35 2.35 -4.49
CA ASN A 56 13.34 2.57 -5.55
C ASN A 56 13.13 1.63 -6.76
N ASP A 57 12.79 0.36 -6.51
CA ASP A 57 12.49 -0.60 -7.58
C ASP A 57 11.24 -0.18 -8.38
N VAL A 58 10.21 0.33 -7.69
CA VAL A 58 9.00 0.84 -8.34
C VAL A 58 9.27 2.12 -9.13
N VAL A 59 10.00 3.08 -8.56
CA VAL A 59 10.41 4.28 -9.30
C VAL A 59 11.21 3.92 -10.55
N THR A 60 12.10 2.94 -10.45
CA THR A 60 12.87 2.44 -11.60
C THR A 60 11.95 1.85 -12.66
N PHE A 61 10.92 1.10 -12.26
CA PHE A 61 9.90 0.62 -13.20
C PHE A 61 9.16 1.77 -13.89
N PHE A 62 8.67 2.75 -13.13
CA PHE A 62 7.94 3.91 -13.67
C PHE A 62 8.80 4.75 -14.63
N ASN A 63 10.09 4.96 -14.32
CA ASN A 63 11.01 5.68 -15.20
C ASN A 63 11.29 4.95 -16.52
N ASN A 64 11.07 3.63 -16.56
CA ASN A 64 11.26 2.80 -17.76
C ASN A 64 9.92 2.48 -18.46
N LEU A 65 8.79 3.03 -17.98
CA LEU A 65 7.52 2.94 -18.68
C LEU A 65 7.54 3.92 -19.85
N ASP A 66 7.84 3.40 -21.03
CA ASP A 66 7.80 4.17 -22.27
C ASP A 66 7.27 3.30 -23.40
N LEU A 67 6.40 3.89 -24.23
CA LEU A 67 5.87 3.23 -25.42
C LEU A 67 6.94 3.31 -26.50
N LYS A 68 7.49 2.17 -26.90
CA LYS A 68 8.56 2.17 -27.91
C LYS A 68 8.00 2.37 -29.30
N GLU A 69 8.82 2.94 -30.18
CA GLU A 69 8.44 3.13 -31.58
C GLU A 69 8.08 1.79 -32.23
N GLY A 70 6.89 1.73 -32.85
CA GLY A 70 6.37 0.53 -33.50
C GLY A 70 5.66 -0.46 -32.55
N GLU A 71 5.58 -0.19 -31.25
CA GLU A 71 4.74 -0.97 -30.34
C GLU A 71 3.25 -0.63 -30.50
N ASP A 72 2.40 -1.63 -30.27
CA ASP A 72 0.96 -1.46 -30.21
C ASP A 72 0.59 -0.70 -28.93
N ALA A 73 0.09 0.53 -29.11
CA ALA A 73 -0.27 1.41 -28.02
C ALA A 73 -1.39 0.84 -27.12
N GLU A 74 -2.38 0.16 -27.69
CA GLU A 74 -3.48 -0.41 -26.89
C GLU A 74 -2.97 -1.56 -26.03
N LYS A 75 -2.16 -2.45 -26.63
CA LYS A 75 -1.52 -3.53 -25.89
C LYS A 75 -0.58 -2.99 -24.80
N PHE A 76 0.21 -1.97 -25.11
CA PHE A 76 1.10 -1.31 -24.14
C PHE A 76 0.30 -0.79 -22.95
N ILE A 77 -0.82 -0.08 -23.17
CA ILE A 77 -1.63 0.46 -22.08
C ILE A 77 -2.12 -0.66 -21.15
N VAL A 78 -2.66 -1.75 -21.72
CA VAL A 78 -3.17 -2.88 -20.92
C VAL A 78 -2.06 -3.54 -20.11
N ASP A 79 -0.88 -3.76 -20.71
CA ASP A 79 0.24 -4.40 -20.04
C ASP A 79 0.89 -3.49 -18.99
N ALA A 80 1.01 -2.20 -19.29
CA ALA A 80 1.52 -1.20 -18.36
C ALA A 80 0.58 -1.01 -17.16
N ASP A 81 -0.74 -0.94 -17.37
CA ASP A 81 -1.72 -0.89 -16.27
C ASP A 81 -1.56 -2.07 -15.32
N LYS A 82 -1.47 -3.30 -15.85
CA LYS A 82 -1.24 -4.50 -15.04
C LYS A 82 0.09 -4.42 -14.29
N GLY A 83 1.16 -4.06 -14.99
CA GLY A 83 2.50 -3.92 -14.40
C GLY A 83 2.54 -2.88 -13.28
N ILE A 84 1.83 -1.76 -13.44
CA ILE A 84 1.71 -0.74 -12.39
C ILE A 84 1.00 -1.33 -11.17
N VAL A 85 -0.15 -2.00 -11.33
CA VAL A 85 -0.86 -2.62 -10.20
C VAL A 85 0.03 -3.63 -9.48
N GLU A 86 0.76 -4.46 -10.21
CA GLU A 86 1.70 -5.43 -9.62
C GLU A 86 2.82 -4.74 -8.83
N LYS A 87 3.44 -3.69 -9.39
CA LYS A 87 4.52 -2.95 -8.75
C LYS A 87 4.06 -2.17 -7.53
N MET A 88 2.87 -1.59 -7.58
CA MET A 88 2.28 -0.91 -6.43
C MET A 88 1.88 -1.89 -5.33
N SER A 89 1.42 -3.08 -5.71
CA SER A 89 1.14 -4.16 -4.76
C SER A 89 2.41 -4.65 -4.07
N TYR A 90 3.50 -4.78 -4.83
CA TYR A 90 4.83 -5.06 -4.28
C TYR A 90 5.30 -3.96 -3.33
N LEU A 91 5.12 -2.67 -3.67
CA LEU A 91 5.51 -1.55 -2.79
C LEU A 91 4.88 -1.67 -1.40
N LEU A 92 3.57 -1.94 -1.36
CA LEU A 92 2.80 -1.99 -0.11
C LEU A 92 2.73 -3.36 0.55
N ASN A 93 3.21 -4.42 -0.13
CA ASN A 93 3.02 -5.82 0.26
C ASN A 93 1.53 -6.18 0.46
N GLU A 94 0.67 -5.66 -0.39
CA GLU A 94 -0.78 -5.89 -0.34
C GLU A 94 -1.38 -5.76 -1.75
N ASP A 95 -2.55 -6.34 -2.00
CA ASP A 95 -3.25 -6.17 -3.27
C ASP A 95 -3.76 -4.73 -3.44
N THR A 96 -3.18 -4.02 -4.41
CA THR A 96 -3.56 -2.62 -4.70
C THR A 96 -4.65 -2.46 -5.74
N SER A 97 -5.05 -3.55 -6.41
CA SER A 97 -6.14 -3.52 -7.39
C SER A 97 -7.46 -3.11 -6.74
N THR A 98 -7.69 -3.55 -5.50
CA THR A 98 -8.93 -3.28 -4.76
C THR A 98 -8.87 -2.01 -3.92
N SER A 99 -7.67 -1.57 -3.52
CA SER A 99 -7.48 -0.42 -2.63
C SER A 99 -7.22 0.88 -3.38
N LEU A 100 -6.26 0.89 -4.32
CA LEU A 100 -5.80 2.10 -5.03
C LEU A 100 -6.42 2.24 -6.42
N PHE A 101 -6.62 1.12 -7.13
CA PHE A 101 -7.00 1.11 -8.55
C PHE A 101 -8.41 0.55 -8.82
N SER A 102 -9.26 0.47 -7.79
CA SER A 102 -10.60 -0.12 -7.91
C SER A 102 -11.60 0.71 -8.71
N LYS A 103 -11.35 2.02 -8.83
CA LYS A 103 -12.24 2.97 -9.51
C LYS A 103 -11.62 3.65 -10.72
N VAL A 104 -10.29 3.73 -10.77
CA VAL A 104 -9.53 4.48 -11.77
C VAL A 104 -8.38 3.60 -12.23
N ALA A 105 -8.29 3.37 -13.54
CA ALA A 105 -7.20 2.60 -14.12
C ALA A 105 -5.86 3.37 -13.98
N PRO A 106 -4.73 2.70 -13.74
CA PRO A 106 -3.46 3.34 -13.42
C PRO A 106 -3.01 4.44 -14.40
N LEU A 107 -3.08 4.19 -15.70
CA LEU A 107 -2.68 5.13 -16.75
C LEU A 107 -3.74 6.18 -17.11
N SER A 108 -4.86 6.23 -16.39
CA SER A 108 -5.88 7.25 -16.61
C SER A 108 -5.31 8.64 -16.36
N MET A 109 -5.54 9.56 -17.30
CA MET A 109 -5.24 10.98 -17.10
C MET A 109 -6.30 11.62 -16.19
N LEU A 110 -5.83 12.39 -15.22
CA LEU A 110 -6.67 13.22 -14.38
C LEU A 110 -6.94 14.57 -15.03
N ALA A 111 -7.89 15.32 -14.48
CA ALA A 111 -8.27 16.65 -14.99
C ALA A 111 -7.12 17.67 -14.96
N ASN A 112 -6.12 17.47 -14.11
CA ASN A 112 -4.91 18.32 -14.03
C ASN A 112 -3.84 17.94 -15.06
N GLY A 113 -4.06 16.91 -15.89
CA GLY A 113 -3.11 16.43 -16.90
C GLY A 113 -2.11 15.39 -16.37
N ASN A 114 -2.10 15.10 -15.07
CA ASN A 114 -1.25 14.06 -14.50
C ASN A 114 -1.86 12.68 -14.68
N VAL A 115 -1.02 11.66 -14.74
CA VAL A 115 -1.45 10.26 -14.77
C VAL A 115 -1.71 9.78 -13.33
N TYR A 116 -2.85 9.12 -13.11
CA TYR A 116 -3.32 8.74 -11.78
C TYR A 116 -2.30 7.93 -10.97
N ALA A 117 -1.63 6.97 -11.59
CA ALA A 117 -0.61 6.16 -10.93
C ALA A 117 0.58 6.97 -10.37
N PHE A 118 1.00 8.04 -11.05
CA PHE A 118 2.10 8.89 -10.59
C PHE A 118 1.68 9.71 -9.36
N GLU A 119 0.46 10.26 -9.37
CA GLU A 119 -0.12 10.95 -8.21
C GLU A 119 -0.22 10.01 -6.99
N VAL A 120 -0.66 8.77 -7.21
CA VAL A 120 -0.70 7.76 -6.13
C VAL A 120 0.71 7.48 -5.60
N LEU A 121 1.70 7.29 -6.48
CA LEU A 121 3.09 7.04 -6.08
C LEU A 121 3.67 8.21 -5.27
N GLU A 122 3.42 9.45 -5.68
CA GLU A 122 3.84 10.66 -4.96
C GLU A 122 3.21 10.76 -3.57
N GLN A 123 1.92 10.44 -3.44
CA GLN A 123 1.25 10.45 -2.14
C GLN A 123 1.82 9.38 -1.19
N ILE A 124 2.15 8.20 -1.71
CA ILE A 124 2.83 7.17 -0.92
C ILE A 124 4.24 7.64 -0.52
N ALA A 125 4.99 8.28 -1.43
CA ALA A 125 6.30 8.85 -1.13
C ALA A 125 6.23 9.86 0.03
N SER A 126 5.26 10.78 -0.03
CA SER A 126 5.00 11.77 1.03
C SER A 126 4.66 11.10 2.37
N LEU A 127 3.86 10.03 2.34
CA LEU A 127 3.51 9.26 3.53
C LEU A 127 4.75 8.57 4.15
N VAL A 128 5.60 7.95 3.32
CA VAL A 128 6.84 7.30 3.75
C VAL A 128 7.80 8.32 4.38
N GLU A 129 7.96 9.49 3.74
CA GLU A 129 8.80 10.56 4.27
C GLU A 129 8.29 11.07 5.62
N LYS A 130 6.98 11.29 5.74
CA LYS A 130 6.33 11.74 6.99
C LYS A 130 6.57 10.75 8.13
N GLU A 131 6.32 9.46 7.91
CA GLU A 131 6.52 8.44 8.95
C GLU A 131 8.01 8.28 9.30
N SER A 132 8.91 8.43 8.33
CA SER A 132 10.36 8.44 8.56
C SER A 132 10.80 9.60 9.46
N LYS A 133 10.34 10.82 9.19
CA LYS A 133 10.61 12.00 10.04
C LYS A 133 10.07 11.81 11.46
N ILE A 134 8.86 11.28 11.61
CA ILE A 134 8.27 10.97 12.92
C ILE A 134 9.16 9.99 13.70
N ARG A 135 9.76 9.00 13.03
CA ARG A 135 10.63 8.02 13.68
C ARG A 135 11.95 8.60 14.13
N VAL A 136 12.60 9.40 13.29
CA VAL A 136 13.83 10.13 13.68
C VAL A 136 13.55 10.97 14.92
N ASN A 137 12.44 11.70 14.94
CA ASN A 137 12.05 12.52 16.10
C ASN A 137 11.78 11.67 17.37
N ARG A 138 11.12 10.52 17.24
CA ARG A 138 10.91 9.60 18.37
C ARG A 138 12.20 8.97 18.86
N ALA A 139 13.11 8.58 17.97
CA ALA A 139 14.42 8.06 18.31
C ALA A 139 15.22 9.11 19.09
N ASN A 140 15.28 10.36 18.58
CA ASN A 140 15.91 11.48 19.26
C ASN A 140 15.28 11.74 20.64
N THR A 141 13.95 11.70 20.76
CA THR A 141 13.25 11.86 22.05
C THR A 141 13.62 10.76 23.04
N ARG A 142 13.72 9.51 22.58
CA ARG A 142 14.14 8.38 23.42
C ARG A 142 15.60 8.55 23.86
N VAL A 143 16.50 8.85 22.93
CA VAL A 143 17.92 9.13 23.24
C VAL A 143 18.02 10.23 24.28
N ASN A 144 17.39 11.39 24.06
CA ASN A 144 17.37 12.51 25.02
C ASN A 144 16.80 12.11 26.39
N LYS A 145 15.76 11.28 26.44
CA LYS A 145 15.20 10.77 27.69
C LYS A 145 16.21 9.94 28.49
N TYR A 146 17.03 9.14 27.81
CA TYR A 146 18.02 8.26 28.44
C TYR A 146 19.36 8.98 28.70
N THR A 147 19.79 9.90 27.84
CA THR A 147 21.05 10.67 28.02
C THR A 147 20.92 11.77 29.07
N ARG A 148 19.72 12.36 29.27
CA ARG A 148 19.46 13.34 30.35
C ARG A 148 19.74 12.80 31.76
N LYS A 149 19.75 11.48 31.95
CA LYS A 149 20.13 10.85 33.22
C LYS A 149 21.64 10.91 33.51
N TYR A 150 22.46 11.18 32.49
CA TYR A 150 23.92 11.21 32.57
C TYR A 150 24.49 12.63 32.42
N HIS A 151 23.62 13.65 32.32
CA HIS A 151 24.01 15.07 32.27
C HIS A 151 23.80 15.80 33.60
N ASN A 152 23.72 15.06 34.73
CA ASN A 152 23.75 15.61 36.08
C ASN A 152 25.08 15.26 36.76
#